data_AF-A0A853XE51-F1
#
_entry.id   AF-A0A853XE51-F1
#
_cell.length_a   1.000
_cell.length_b   1.000
_cell.length_c   1.000
_cell.angle_alpha   90.00
_cell.angle_beta   90.00
_cell.angle_gamma   90.00
#
_symmetry.space_group_name_H-M   'P 1'
#
loop_
_entity.id
_entity.type
_entity.pdbx_description
1 polymer ?
#
loop_
_entity_poly.entity_id
_entity_poly.type
_entity_poly.pdbx_seq_one_letter_code
_entity_poly.pdbx_strand_id
1 'polypeptide(L)'
;MNKLKISFSNVRANINTLLEKEGLIIDERFKNELFIFLSKICVYQEEEVKIRPNIVICSNIHDVTKEVTNSQIVKLNTGKSDGTDMSKILKSIVPFCNNGWIVFIDLSKSQQDTIEYGILRSFSGITGLPFVESVTEINPEDVELLSYKFIEIRVLSNFEVQLQGLNNNSLVIDFRIHDESDQYPNDVMNDLVNDIISGTNLNQISNAEGIKLEAVDLIRDLKNSFLNFLKLLSQKVHGTILLIVKEDFVPNDLLKDGVWLEKPINLTEYALNAGSIYKDILSNETFYAFSSLLIEMLNIDGITVINCKGEILGYNVFVNKSSTAAQDAVGSGGARKRAAKALIAEADNSFIGVYFQSQDGHAFYERMRNDE
;
A
#
# COMPACT_ATOMS: atom_id res chain seq x y z
N MET A 1 36.13 25.42 -16.83
CA MET A 1 35.70 24.04 -16.53
C MET A 1 34.18 24.02 -16.59
N ASN A 2 33.58 23.53 -17.68
CA ASN A 2 32.13 23.54 -17.87
C ASN A 2 31.50 22.43 -17.01
N LYS A 3 30.82 22.82 -15.93
CA LYS A 3 29.96 21.91 -15.15
C LYS A 3 28.60 21.85 -15.83
N LEU A 4 28.28 20.72 -16.45
CA LEU A 4 26.92 20.44 -16.91
C LEU A 4 26.07 20.05 -15.69
N LYS A 5 25.03 20.83 -15.41
CA LYS A 5 24.02 20.51 -14.39
C LYS A 5 22.76 20.03 -15.10
N ILE A 6 22.39 18.77 -14.86
CA ILE A 6 21.15 18.18 -15.36
C ILE A 6 20.13 18.22 -14.22
N SER A 7 18.90 18.58 -14.52
CA SER A 7 17.78 18.61 -13.57
C SER A 7 16.56 17.95 -14.17
N PHE A 8 15.69 17.38 -13.34
CA PHE A 8 14.42 16.78 -13.74
C PHE A 8 13.35 17.86 -14.07
N SER A 9 13.61 18.71 -15.07
CA SER A 9 12.70 19.81 -15.43
C SER A 9 11.33 19.32 -15.91
N ASN A 10 11.26 18.15 -16.54
CA ASN A 10 9.99 17.54 -16.96
C ASN A 10 9.09 17.20 -15.78
N VAL A 11 9.65 16.79 -14.63
CA VAL A 11 8.86 16.48 -13.44
C VAL A 11 8.09 17.72 -12.97
N ARG A 12 8.75 18.87 -12.91
CA ARG A 12 8.12 20.15 -12.55
C ARG A 12 6.98 20.52 -13.50
N ALA A 13 7.19 20.38 -14.81
CA ALA A 13 6.18 20.66 -15.81
C ALA A 13 4.96 19.75 -15.65
N ASN A 14 5.18 18.44 -15.47
CA ASN A 14 4.10 17.47 -15.31
C ASN A 14 3.28 17.68 -14.03
N ILE A 15 3.93 18.03 -12.91
CA ILE A 15 3.20 18.35 -11.67
C ILE A 15 2.35 19.62 -11.86
N ASN A 16 2.89 20.66 -12.53
CA ASN A 16 2.11 21.86 -12.84
C ASN A 16 0.90 21.54 -13.71
N THR A 17 1.08 20.75 -14.77
CA THR A 17 -0.02 20.32 -15.64
C THR A 17 -1.07 19.54 -14.87
N LEU A 18 -0.68 18.69 -13.91
CA LEU A 18 -1.65 17.98 -13.06
C LEU A 18 -2.44 18.95 -12.17
N LEU A 19 -1.76 19.87 -11.48
CA LEU A 19 -2.41 20.89 -10.63
C LEU A 19 -3.39 21.76 -11.41
N GLU A 20 -3.02 22.17 -12.62
CA GLU A 20 -3.87 22.95 -13.52
C GLU A 20 -5.10 22.15 -13.98
N LYS A 21 -4.92 20.87 -14.33
CA LYS A 21 -6.03 19.98 -14.69
C LYS A 21 -7.02 19.78 -13.55
N GLU A 22 -6.52 19.64 -12.32
CA GLU A 22 -7.34 19.54 -11.12
C GLU A 22 -7.92 20.89 -10.67
N GLY A 23 -7.59 21.99 -11.34
CA GLY A 23 -8.08 23.32 -10.99
C GLY A 23 -7.58 23.83 -9.63
N LEU A 24 -6.47 23.29 -9.11
CA LEU A 24 -5.84 23.74 -7.87
C LEU A 24 -4.96 24.96 -8.16
N ILE A 25 -5.49 26.14 -7.86
CA ILE A 25 -4.76 27.40 -8.00
C ILE A 25 -3.88 27.61 -6.77
N ILE A 26 -2.57 27.55 -6.95
CA ILE A 26 -1.58 27.76 -5.89
C ILE A 26 -0.52 28.79 -6.30
N ASP A 27 -0.07 29.56 -5.31
CA ASP A 27 0.97 30.58 -5.47
C ASP A 27 2.30 29.97 -5.98
N GLU A 28 3.08 30.74 -6.75
CA GLU A 28 4.37 30.28 -7.29
C GLU A 28 5.39 29.95 -6.19
N ARG A 29 5.39 30.68 -5.07
CA ARG A 29 6.27 30.37 -3.94
C ARG A 29 5.83 29.10 -3.26
N PHE A 30 4.52 28.92 -3.06
CA PHE A 30 3.97 27.66 -2.53
C PHE A 30 4.39 26.47 -3.41
N LYS A 31 4.26 26.60 -4.74
CA LYS A 31 4.71 25.57 -5.70
C LYS A 31 6.19 25.25 -5.54
N ASN A 32 7.05 26.26 -5.41
CA ASN A 32 8.48 26.04 -5.22
C ASN A 32 8.77 25.30 -3.92
N GLU A 33 8.12 25.65 -2.81
CA GLU A 33 8.25 24.93 -1.54
C GLU A 33 7.74 23.48 -1.66
N LEU A 34 6.65 23.25 -2.40
CA LEU A 34 6.12 21.92 -2.65
C LEU A 34 7.11 21.06 -3.43
N PHE A 35 7.75 21.61 -4.47
CA PHE A 35 8.79 20.90 -5.22
C PHE A 35 10.02 20.58 -4.36
N ILE A 36 10.43 21.50 -3.48
CA ILE A 36 11.52 21.26 -2.53
C ILE A 36 11.14 20.10 -1.59
N PHE A 37 9.92 20.08 -1.08
CA PHE A 37 9.43 18.99 -0.23
C PHE A 37 9.37 17.66 -0.99
N LEU A 38 8.76 17.63 -2.17
CA LEU A 38 8.66 16.45 -3.04
C LEU A 38 10.03 15.87 -3.39
N SER A 39 11.05 16.70 -3.56
CA SER A 39 12.43 16.22 -3.84
C SER A 39 13.05 15.38 -2.72
N LYS A 40 12.45 15.39 -1.52
CA LYS A 40 12.92 14.66 -0.33
C LYS A 40 11.89 13.66 0.20
N ILE A 41 10.68 13.62 -0.35
CA ILE A 41 9.53 12.96 0.26
C ILE A 41 9.74 11.44 0.43
N CYS A 42 10.36 10.75 -0.54
CA CYS A 42 10.55 9.30 -0.50
C CYS A 42 11.62 8.82 0.51
N VAL A 43 12.47 9.75 0.95
CA VAL A 43 13.54 9.53 1.94
C VAL A 43 13.32 10.37 3.19
N TYR A 44 12.10 10.86 3.42
CA TYR A 44 11.78 11.69 4.56
C TYR A 44 11.98 10.90 5.87
N GLN A 45 12.67 11.51 6.81
CA GLN A 45 13.07 10.89 8.07
C GLN A 45 13.08 11.94 9.18
N GLU A 46 12.55 11.59 10.35
CA GLU A 46 12.62 12.40 11.57
C GLU A 46 13.07 11.49 12.71
N GLU A 47 13.99 11.95 13.55
CA GLU A 47 14.51 11.20 14.70
C GLU A 47 14.93 9.75 14.34
N GLU A 48 15.59 9.60 13.19
CA GLU A 48 16.02 8.31 12.62
C GLU A 48 14.88 7.37 12.18
N VAL A 49 13.62 7.76 12.35
CA VAL A 49 12.46 7.01 11.89
C VAL A 49 12.10 7.47 10.48
N LYS A 50 12.14 6.53 9.53
CA LYS A 50 11.65 6.77 8.18
C LYS A 50 10.14 7.02 8.24
N ILE A 51 9.69 8.08 7.60
CA ILE A 51 8.27 8.40 7.46
C ILE A 51 7.92 8.28 5.98
N ARG A 52 6.73 7.75 5.69
CA ARG A 52 6.14 7.77 4.35
C ARG A 52 4.97 8.75 4.36
N PRO A 53 5.18 10.02 3.97
CA PRO A 53 4.13 11.01 3.98
C PRO A 53 2.98 10.60 3.06
N ASN A 54 1.75 10.80 3.55
CA ASN A 54 0.54 10.83 2.75
C ASN A 54 -0.11 12.21 2.98
N ILE A 55 -0.17 13.00 1.92
CA ILE A 55 -0.60 14.40 1.97
C ILE A 55 -1.74 14.62 0.99
N VAL A 56 -2.79 15.28 1.42
CA VAL A 56 -3.87 15.78 0.56
C VAL A 56 -3.76 17.29 0.44
N ILE A 57 -3.86 17.80 -0.77
CA ILE A 57 -4.03 19.23 -1.07
C ILE A 57 -5.42 19.40 -1.67
N CYS A 58 -6.24 20.27 -1.06
CA CYS A 58 -7.61 20.45 -1.51
C CYS A 58 -8.06 21.91 -1.41
N SER A 59 -9.15 22.25 -2.10
CA SER A 59 -9.74 23.59 -2.04
C SER A 59 -10.77 23.78 -0.92
N ASN A 60 -11.24 22.69 -0.30
CA ASN A 60 -12.11 22.72 0.88
C ASN A 60 -12.11 21.34 1.54
N ILE A 61 -11.42 21.18 2.67
CA ILE A 61 -11.30 19.86 3.31
C ILE A 61 -12.64 19.35 3.84
N HIS A 62 -13.51 20.24 4.32
CA HIS A 62 -14.80 19.86 4.88
C HIS A 62 -15.73 19.28 3.81
N ASP A 63 -15.67 19.79 2.59
CA ASP A 63 -16.44 19.22 1.49
C ASP A 63 -15.88 17.85 1.07
N VAL A 64 -14.56 17.70 0.96
CA VAL A 64 -13.92 16.38 0.69
C VAL A 64 -14.38 15.34 1.71
N THR A 65 -14.39 15.69 3.00
CA THR A 65 -14.77 14.74 4.05
C THR A 65 -16.24 14.34 4.07
N LYS A 66 -17.12 15.05 3.35
CA LYS A 66 -18.53 14.63 3.21
C LYS A 66 -18.68 13.39 2.35
N GLU A 67 -17.73 13.14 1.44
CA GLU A 67 -17.72 11.94 0.60
C GLU A 67 -17.32 10.68 1.36
N VAL A 68 -16.72 10.83 2.55
CA VAL A 68 -16.18 9.70 3.31
C VAL A 68 -16.87 9.57 4.66
N THR A 69 -17.43 8.39 4.91
CA THR A 69 -18.04 8.06 6.20
C THR A 69 -16.99 7.98 7.31
N ASN A 70 -17.37 8.38 8.53
CA ASN A 70 -16.55 8.26 9.73
C ASN A 70 -15.13 8.87 9.59
N SER A 71 -15.04 10.07 9.02
CA SER A 71 -13.79 10.82 8.97
C SER A 71 -13.63 11.71 10.21
N GLN A 72 -12.39 11.84 10.69
CA GLN A 72 -12.01 12.77 11.75
C GLN A 72 -10.98 13.73 11.20
N ILE A 73 -11.20 15.03 11.44
CA ILE A 73 -10.29 16.11 11.05
C ILE A 73 -9.76 16.76 12.32
N VAL A 74 -8.45 16.93 12.41
CA VAL A 74 -7.80 17.73 13.45
C VAL A 74 -7.02 18.85 12.79
N LYS A 75 -7.53 20.08 12.92
CA LYS A 75 -6.81 21.29 12.50
C LYS A 75 -5.65 21.55 13.47
N LEU A 76 -4.44 21.68 12.94
CA LEU A 76 -3.22 21.84 13.74
C LEU A 76 -2.54 23.18 13.54
N ASN A 77 -2.62 23.76 12.34
CA ASN A 77 -1.90 25.00 12.03
C ASN A 77 -2.61 25.86 10.99
N THR A 78 -2.20 27.12 10.90
CA THR A 78 -2.53 28.03 9.82
C THR A 78 -1.23 28.67 9.34
N GLY A 79 -0.97 28.58 8.04
CA GLY A 79 0.18 29.21 7.39
C GLY A 79 -0.24 30.32 6.45
N LYS A 80 0.75 30.94 5.81
CA LYS A 80 0.55 32.02 4.83
C LYS A 80 0.07 31.48 3.49
N SER A 81 -0.70 32.28 2.75
CA SER A 81 -1.17 31.92 1.40
C SER A 81 -0.05 31.63 0.39
N ASP A 82 1.13 32.23 0.59
CA ASP A 82 2.31 32.01 -0.27
C ASP A 82 3.13 30.76 0.11
N GLY A 83 2.73 30.03 1.15
CA GLY A 83 3.36 28.78 1.57
C GLY A 83 4.77 28.92 2.15
N THR A 84 5.25 30.13 2.44
CA THR A 84 6.63 30.35 2.93
C THR A 84 6.93 29.67 4.26
N ASP A 85 5.92 29.29 5.03
CA ASP A 85 6.01 28.53 6.27
C ASP A 85 5.68 27.04 6.12
N MET A 86 5.32 26.57 4.91
CA MET A 86 4.88 25.20 4.66
C MET A 86 5.90 24.16 5.13
N SER A 87 7.19 24.32 4.78
CA SER A 87 8.21 23.34 5.19
C SER A 87 8.30 23.21 6.72
N LYS A 88 8.20 24.32 7.46
CA LYS A 88 8.21 24.33 8.92
C LYS A 88 6.97 23.66 9.49
N ILE A 89 5.79 23.94 8.91
CA ILE A 89 4.52 23.36 9.36
C ILE A 89 4.49 21.86 9.07
N LEU A 90 4.81 21.43 7.84
CA LEU A 90 4.87 20.03 7.43
C LEU A 90 5.78 19.22 8.33
N LYS A 91 6.96 19.76 8.70
CA LYS A 91 7.87 19.09 9.62
C LYS A 91 7.21 18.70 10.96
N SER A 92 6.28 19.51 11.44
CA SER A 92 5.58 19.25 12.72
C SER A 92 4.38 18.30 12.61
N ILE A 93 3.88 18.02 11.41
CA ILE A 93 2.63 17.24 11.22
C ILE A 93 2.82 15.96 10.39
N VAL A 94 3.82 15.88 9.52
CA VAL A 94 4.15 14.68 8.74
C VAL A 94 4.43 13.44 9.61
N PRO A 95 5.03 13.53 10.82
CA PRO A 95 5.21 12.35 11.68
C PRO A 95 3.93 11.59 12.01
N PHE A 96 2.75 12.23 11.97
CA PHE A 96 1.46 11.54 12.19
C PHE A 96 1.15 10.50 11.12
N CYS A 97 1.74 10.59 9.92
CA CYS A 97 1.55 9.62 8.84
C CYS A 97 1.99 8.19 9.23
N ASN A 98 2.97 8.05 10.13
CA ASN A 98 3.38 6.73 10.63
C ASN A 98 2.27 5.99 11.38
N ASN A 99 1.25 6.71 11.86
CA ASN A 99 0.10 6.15 12.56
C ASN A 99 -1.16 6.13 11.69
N GLY A 100 -1.01 6.17 10.36
CA GLY A 100 -2.11 6.07 9.40
C GLY A 100 -2.94 7.35 9.26
N TRP A 101 -2.44 8.48 9.74
CA TRP A 101 -3.05 9.79 9.48
C TRP A 101 -2.60 10.34 8.14
N ILE A 102 -3.51 11.06 7.47
CA ILE A 102 -3.23 11.78 6.23
C ILE A 102 -3.07 13.26 6.61
N VAL A 103 -1.98 13.89 6.20
CA VAL A 103 -1.82 15.34 6.36
C VAL A 103 -2.69 16.03 5.32
N PHE A 104 -3.43 17.08 5.69
CA PHE A 104 -4.15 17.91 4.72
C PHE A 104 -3.59 19.33 4.66
N ILE A 105 -3.67 19.91 3.47
CA ILE A 105 -3.42 21.31 3.16
C ILE A 105 -4.69 21.84 2.49
N ASP A 106 -5.44 22.66 3.22
CA ASP A 106 -6.67 23.26 2.71
C ASP A 106 -6.44 24.70 2.26
N LEU A 107 -6.67 24.92 0.95
CA LEU A 107 -6.50 26.17 0.25
C LEU A 107 -7.76 27.05 0.25
N SER A 108 -8.85 26.62 0.91
CA SER A 108 -10.15 27.32 0.95
C SER A 108 -10.06 28.79 1.36
N LYS A 109 -9.11 29.11 2.25
CA LYS A 109 -8.89 30.46 2.79
C LYS A 109 -7.71 31.20 2.17
N SER A 110 -7.16 30.70 1.06
CA SER A 110 -6.01 31.33 0.37
C SER A 110 -6.28 32.78 -0.02
N GLN A 111 -7.51 33.12 -0.40
CA GLN A 111 -7.95 34.49 -0.70
C GLN A 111 -8.00 35.41 0.54
N GLN A 112 -8.03 34.83 1.75
CA GLN A 112 -7.93 35.50 3.04
C GLN A 112 -6.48 35.48 3.57
N ASP A 113 -5.51 35.30 2.68
CA ASP A 113 -4.08 35.25 2.95
C ASP A 113 -3.62 34.11 3.89
N THR A 114 -4.42 33.04 4.00
CA THR A 114 -4.11 31.92 4.90
C THR A 114 -4.35 30.54 4.28
N ILE A 115 -3.56 29.55 4.69
CA ILE A 115 -3.74 28.13 4.35
C ILE A 115 -3.93 27.36 5.65
N GLU A 116 -4.88 26.43 5.68
CA GLU A 116 -5.08 25.59 6.86
C GLU A 116 -4.35 24.25 6.70
N TYR A 117 -3.73 23.81 7.79
CA TYR A 117 -2.98 22.57 7.85
C TYR A 117 -3.50 21.72 9.00
N GLY A 118 -3.53 20.42 8.80
CA GLY A 118 -3.89 19.49 9.85
C GLY A 118 -3.71 18.04 9.42
N ILE A 119 -4.38 17.17 10.15
CA ILE A 119 -4.40 15.74 9.87
C ILE A 119 -5.84 15.26 9.80
N LEU A 120 -6.07 14.22 9.00
CA LEU A 120 -7.33 13.53 8.92
C LEU A 120 -7.13 12.02 8.93
N ARG A 121 -8.17 11.30 9.32
CA ARG A 121 -8.22 9.85 9.22
C ARG A 121 -9.66 9.41 8.97
N SER A 122 -9.87 8.47 8.06
CA SER A 122 -11.14 7.76 7.95
C SER A 122 -11.09 6.46 8.76
N PHE A 123 -12.23 6.10 9.35
CA PHE A 123 -12.43 4.84 10.06
C PHE A 123 -13.46 4.01 9.30
N SER A 124 -13.04 3.47 8.16
CA SER A 124 -13.88 2.68 7.25
C SER A 124 -13.98 1.19 7.62
N GLY A 125 -13.33 0.76 8.72
CA GLY A 125 -13.28 -0.63 9.14
C GLY A 125 -12.36 -1.47 8.25
N ILE A 126 -12.39 -2.80 8.42
CA ILE A 126 -11.47 -3.71 7.72
C ILE A 126 -11.83 -3.86 6.23
N THR A 127 -13.13 -3.87 5.91
CA THR A 127 -13.64 -4.09 4.54
C THR A 127 -13.94 -2.80 3.78
N GLY A 128 -13.94 -1.65 4.47
CA GLY A 128 -14.25 -0.38 3.83
C GLY A 128 -13.09 0.15 3.02
N LEU A 129 -13.40 0.99 2.04
CA LEU A 129 -12.39 1.62 1.21
C LEU A 129 -11.57 2.63 2.04
N PRO A 130 -10.25 2.75 1.78
CA PRO A 130 -9.45 3.85 2.31
C PRO A 130 -10.02 5.22 1.94
N PHE A 131 -9.70 6.25 2.74
CA PHE A 131 -10.18 7.63 2.55
C PHE A 131 -10.05 8.11 1.10
N VAL A 132 -8.84 7.98 0.52
CA VAL A 132 -8.59 8.53 -0.82
C VAL A 132 -9.33 7.76 -1.90
N GLU A 133 -9.41 6.42 -1.79
CA GLU A 133 -10.19 5.62 -2.75
C GLU A 133 -11.67 6.03 -2.72
N SER A 134 -12.22 6.30 -1.53
CA SER A 134 -13.60 6.83 -1.41
C SER A 134 -13.79 8.21 -2.05
N VAL A 135 -12.74 9.03 -2.12
CA VAL A 135 -12.77 10.37 -2.74
C VAL A 135 -12.49 10.32 -4.24
N THR A 136 -11.65 9.39 -4.70
CA THR A 136 -11.19 9.35 -6.11
C THR A 136 -12.02 8.43 -6.99
N GLU A 137 -12.67 7.40 -6.44
CA GLU A 137 -13.56 6.48 -7.18
C GLU A 137 -14.96 7.07 -7.39
N ILE A 138 -15.01 8.32 -7.84
CA ILE A 138 -16.25 9.02 -8.22
C ILE A 138 -16.41 8.86 -9.73
N ASN A 139 -17.66 8.71 -10.20
CA ASN A 139 -17.92 8.65 -11.64
C ASN A 139 -17.38 9.92 -12.31
N PRO A 140 -16.66 9.81 -13.44
CA PRO A 140 -16.07 10.98 -14.07
C PRO A 140 -17.07 12.09 -14.44
N GLU A 141 -18.31 11.71 -14.73
CA GLU A 141 -19.41 12.64 -15.02
C GLU A 141 -19.84 13.46 -13.80
N ASP A 142 -19.65 12.93 -12.58
CA ASP A 142 -20.04 13.58 -11.33
C ASP A 142 -18.93 14.51 -10.80
N VAL A 143 -17.68 14.36 -11.27
CA VAL A 143 -16.54 15.15 -10.77
C VAL A 143 -16.68 16.64 -11.05
N GLU A 144 -17.31 17.03 -12.16
CA GLU A 144 -17.60 18.44 -12.46
C GLU A 144 -18.62 19.07 -11.50
N LEU A 145 -19.42 18.25 -10.81
CA LEU A 145 -20.43 18.70 -9.85
C LEU A 145 -19.86 18.93 -8.44
N LEU A 146 -18.63 18.48 -8.18
CA LEU A 146 -17.99 18.61 -6.88
C LEU A 146 -17.61 20.07 -6.59
N SER A 147 -17.90 20.53 -5.38
CA SER A 147 -17.55 21.87 -4.90
C SER A 147 -16.08 22.02 -4.51
N TYR A 148 -15.31 20.93 -4.55
CA TYR A 148 -13.92 20.89 -4.12
C TYR A 148 -12.99 20.36 -5.21
N LYS A 149 -11.72 20.73 -5.11
CA LYS A 149 -10.59 20.20 -5.88
C LYS A 149 -9.68 19.41 -4.95
N PHE A 150 -9.00 18.41 -5.47
CA PHE A 150 -8.28 17.43 -4.66
C PHE A 150 -7.06 16.86 -5.39
N ILE A 151 -5.94 16.74 -4.70
CA ILE A 151 -4.79 15.91 -5.06
C ILE A 151 -4.27 15.20 -3.82
N GLU A 152 -4.12 13.89 -3.88
CA GLU A 152 -3.30 13.10 -2.97
C GLU A 152 -1.85 13.05 -3.47
N ILE A 153 -0.91 13.14 -2.54
CA ILE A 153 0.52 12.89 -2.71
C ILE A 153 0.88 11.72 -1.79
N ARG A 154 1.18 10.56 -2.35
CA ARG A 154 1.46 9.31 -1.62
C ARG A 154 2.83 8.77 -1.98
N VAL A 155 3.65 8.49 -0.97
CA VAL A 155 4.91 7.76 -1.18
C VAL A 155 4.62 6.27 -1.36
N LEU A 156 4.96 5.73 -2.54
CA LEU A 156 4.77 4.31 -2.86
C LEU A 156 5.97 3.46 -2.42
N SER A 157 7.18 3.99 -2.60
CA SER A 157 8.43 3.26 -2.32
C SER A 157 9.52 4.21 -1.83
N ASN A 158 10.76 3.74 -1.75
CA ASN A 158 11.90 4.60 -1.40
C ASN A 158 12.27 5.58 -2.52
N PHE A 159 11.68 5.41 -3.71
CA PHE A 159 12.01 6.20 -4.89
C PHE A 159 10.79 6.67 -5.68
N GLU A 160 9.60 6.18 -5.39
CA GLU A 160 8.40 6.56 -6.12
C GLU A 160 7.44 7.33 -5.24
N VAL A 161 6.92 8.42 -5.79
CA VAL A 161 5.81 9.19 -5.25
C VAL A 161 4.72 9.30 -6.31
N GLN A 162 3.49 9.04 -5.90
CA GLN A 162 2.31 9.19 -6.73
C GLN A 162 1.60 10.50 -6.35
N LEU A 163 1.17 11.24 -7.37
CA LEU A 163 0.22 12.32 -7.24
C LEU A 163 -1.07 11.88 -7.94
N GLN A 164 -2.18 11.81 -7.21
CA GLN A 164 -3.47 11.37 -7.71
C GLN A 164 -4.52 12.45 -7.49
N GLY A 165 -5.06 12.99 -8.58
CA GLY A 165 -6.20 13.89 -8.58
C GLY A 165 -7.53 13.15 -8.68
N LEU A 166 -8.60 13.89 -8.96
CA LEU A 166 -9.90 13.33 -9.34
C LEU A 166 -9.83 12.77 -10.77
N ASN A 167 -10.84 12.01 -11.22
CA ASN A 167 -10.90 11.45 -12.58
C ASN A 167 -9.76 10.49 -12.97
N ASN A 168 -9.14 9.78 -12.02
CA ASN A 168 -7.96 8.94 -12.27
C ASN A 168 -6.77 9.69 -12.91
N ASN A 169 -6.72 11.02 -12.80
CA ASN A 169 -5.55 11.79 -13.19
C ASN A 169 -4.40 11.46 -12.22
N SER A 170 -3.49 10.61 -12.66
CA SER A 170 -2.39 10.11 -11.84
C SER A 170 -1.05 10.43 -12.50
N LEU A 171 -0.09 10.83 -11.68
CA LEU A 171 1.31 11.02 -12.05
C LEU A 171 2.18 10.26 -11.06
N VAL A 172 2.95 9.29 -11.54
CA VAL A 172 4.00 8.64 -10.74
C VAL A 172 5.34 9.25 -11.11
N ILE A 173 6.08 9.69 -10.09
CA ILE A 173 7.43 10.20 -10.24
C ILE A 173 8.36 9.15 -9.64
N ASP A 174 9.21 8.57 -10.49
CA ASP A 174 10.29 7.69 -10.08
C ASP A 174 11.63 8.45 -10.06
N PHE A 175 12.33 8.40 -8.94
CA PHE A 175 13.64 9.03 -8.75
C PHE A 175 14.82 8.12 -9.15
N ARG A 176 14.56 6.86 -9.55
CA ARG A 176 15.58 5.94 -10.07
C ARG A 176 15.94 6.29 -11.51
N ILE A 177 17.08 5.75 -11.92
CA ILE A 177 17.54 5.78 -13.32
C ILE A 177 17.53 4.33 -13.79
N HIS A 178 16.47 3.92 -14.49
CA HIS A 178 16.36 2.61 -15.13
C HIS A 178 15.72 2.76 -16.50
N ASP A 179 15.84 1.73 -17.33
CA ASP A 179 15.23 1.70 -18.65
C ASP A 179 13.69 1.54 -18.52
N GLU A 180 12.93 2.08 -19.48
CA GLU A 180 11.45 2.07 -19.47
C GLU A 180 10.85 0.65 -19.44
N SER A 181 11.64 -0.39 -19.74
CA SER A 181 11.22 -1.80 -19.71
C SER A 181 11.06 -2.40 -18.32
N ASP A 182 11.51 -1.71 -17.25
CA ASP A 182 11.38 -2.17 -15.86
C ASP A 182 10.05 -1.72 -15.22
N GLN A 183 8.99 -1.47 -16.01
CA GLN A 183 7.66 -1.10 -15.48
C GLN A 183 7.02 -2.28 -14.73
N TYR A 184 6.75 -2.06 -13.44
CA TYR A 184 6.07 -3.04 -12.59
C TYR A 184 4.55 -2.94 -12.77
N PRO A 185 3.82 -4.06 -12.89
CA PRO A 185 2.37 -4.03 -13.01
C PRO A 185 1.71 -3.42 -11.77
N ASN A 186 0.75 -2.51 -11.98
CA ASN A 186 -0.06 -1.94 -10.90
C ASN A 186 -0.94 -2.99 -10.18
N ASP A 187 -1.11 -4.20 -10.74
CA ASP A 187 -2.04 -5.23 -10.26
C ASP A 187 -1.41 -6.34 -9.39
N VAL A 188 -0.13 -6.23 -9.02
CA VAL A 188 0.61 -7.24 -8.22
C VAL A 188 -0.17 -7.67 -6.95
N MET A 189 -0.79 -6.72 -6.25
CA MET A 189 -1.53 -7.01 -5.01
C MET A 189 -2.88 -7.68 -5.28
N ASN A 190 -3.55 -7.35 -6.38
CA ASN A 190 -4.84 -7.96 -6.73
C ASN A 190 -4.66 -9.46 -7.03
N ASP A 191 -3.65 -9.80 -7.82
CA ASP A 191 -3.33 -11.20 -8.13
C ASP A 191 -2.90 -11.98 -6.89
N LEU A 192 -2.05 -11.39 -6.05
CA LEU A 192 -1.65 -11.97 -4.78
C LEU A 192 -2.85 -12.28 -3.88
N VAL A 193 -3.77 -11.32 -3.71
CA VAL A 193 -4.98 -11.50 -2.89
C VAL A 193 -5.89 -12.56 -3.47
N ASN A 194 -6.12 -12.55 -4.79
CA ASN A 194 -6.94 -13.56 -5.45
C ASN A 194 -6.43 -14.97 -5.17
N ASP A 195 -5.11 -15.17 -5.22
CA ASP A 195 -4.50 -16.48 -5.01
C ASP A 195 -4.52 -16.89 -3.53
N ILE A 196 -4.30 -15.96 -2.60
CA ILE A 196 -4.39 -16.18 -1.15
C ILE A 196 -5.77 -16.69 -0.73
N ILE A 197 -6.85 -16.21 -1.36
CA ILE A 197 -8.23 -16.59 -0.98
C ILE A 197 -8.85 -17.65 -1.89
N SER A 198 -8.18 -18.06 -2.98
CA SER A 198 -8.73 -18.90 -4.05
C SER A 198 -9.26 -20.27 -3.61
N GLY A 199 -8.70 -20.85 -2.55
CA GLY A 199 -9.10 -22.13 -1.96
C GLY A 199 -10.18 -22.02 -0.88
N THR A 200 -10.72 -20.84 -0.62
CA THR A 200 -11.73 -20.62 0.43
C THR A 200 -13.12 -21.06 -0.05
N ASN A 201 -13.76 -21.98 0.68
CA ASN A 201 -15.13 -22.40 0.36
C ASN A 201 -16.16 -21.46 1.01
N LEU A 202 -16.82 -20.64 0.18
CA LEU A 202 -17.76 -19.61 0.63
C LEU A 202 -19.24 -20.02 0.54
N ASN A 203 -19.55 -21.21 0.01
CA ASN A 203 -20.90 -21.58 -0.40
C ASN A 203 -21.89 -21.84 0.76
N GLN A 204 -21.38 -21.95 1.99
CA GLN A 204 -22.13 -22.35 3.17
C GLN A 204 -21.95 -21.39 4.36
N ILE A 205 -21.44 -20.18 4.11
CA ILE A 205 -21.21 -19.21 5.18
C ILE A 205 -22.52 -18.46 5.49
N SER A 206 -22.84 -18.39 6.78
CA SER A 206 -23.95 -17.61 7.32
C SER A 206 -23.44 -16.56 8.31
N ASN A 207 -24.20 -15.49 8.50
CA ASN A 207 -23.93 -14.52 9.55
C ASN A 207 -24.27 -15.06 10.95
N ALA A 208 -24.03 -14.25 11.99
CA ALA A 208 -24.32 -14.60 13.38
C ALA A 208 -25.80 -14.96 13.67
N GLU A 209 -26.73 -14.52 12.82
CA GLU A 209 -28.17 -14.80 12.92
C GLU A 209 -28.57 -16.07 12.13
N GLY A 210 -27.63 -16.74 11.48
CA GLY A 210 -27.86 -17.92 10.66
C GLY A 210 -28.33 -17.62 9.24
N ILE A 211 -28.36 -16.35 8.82
CA ILE A 211 -28.73 -15.93 7.46
C ILE A 211 -27.56 -16.22 6.53
N LYS A 212 -27.82 -17.00 5.48
CA LYS A 212 -26.82 -17.31 4.45
C LYS A 212 -26.35 -16.03 3.77
N LEU A 213 -25.03 -15.87 3.64
CA LEU A 213 -24.41 -14.75 2.96
C LEU A 213 -24.13 -15.09 1.49
N GLU A 214 -24.24 -14.09 0.63
CA GLU A 214 -23.93 -14.24 -0.79
C GLU A 214 -22.42 -14.30 -1.01
N ALA A 215 -21.96 -15.26 -1.81
CA ALA A 215 -20.53 -15.46 -2.07
C ALA A 215 -19.87 -14.22 -2.67
N VAL A 216 -20.60 -13.44 -3.49
CA VAL A 216 -20.08 -12.20 -4.09
C VAL A 216 -19.73 -11.16 -3.04
N ASP A 217 -20.55 -11.01 -1.99
CA ASP A 217 -20.30 -10.07 -0.90
C ASP A 217 -19.11 -10.54 -0.05
N LEU A 218 -19.04 -11.84 0.24
CA LEU A 218 -17.93 -12.44 1.00
C LEU A 218 -16.59 -12.28 0.27
N ILE A 219 -16.56 -12.51 -1.05
CA ILE A 219 -15.36 -12.32 -1.87
C ILE A 219 -14.94 -10.85 -1.85
N ARG A 220 -15.89 -9.91 -2.02
CA ARG A 220 -15.60 -8.48 -1.96
C ARG A 220 -15.00 -8.10 -0.60
N ASP A 221 -15.64 -8.52 0.49
CA ASP A 221 -15.22 -8.20 1.85
C ASP A 221 -13.83 -8.79 2.14
N LEU A 222 -13.56 -10.03 1.74
CA LEU A 222 -12.24 -10.66 1.84
C LEU A 222 -11.18 -9.90 1.04
N LYS A 223 -11.46 -9.58 -0.23
CA LYS A 223 -10.55 -8.83 -1.08
C LYS A 223 -10.18 -7.50 -0.45
N ASN A 224 -11.18 -6.74 0.00
CA ASN A 224 -10.94 -5.44 0.63
C ASN A 224 -10.13 -5.58 1.92
N SER A 225 -10.45 -6.58 2.76
CA SER A 225 -9.72 -6.86 4.01
C SER A 225 -8.24 -7.12 3.76
N PHE A 226 -7.93 -8.01 2.82
CA PHE A 226 -6.55 -8.36 2.49
C PHE A 226 -5.85 -7.24 1.72
N LEU A 227 -6.50 -6.53 0.80
CA LEU A 227 -5.89 -5.40 0.08
C LEU A 227 -5.53 -4.27 1.05
N ASN A 228 -6.44 -3.90 1.97
CA ASN A 228 -6.20 -2.87 2.96
C ASN A 228 -4.99 -3.20 3.85
N PHE A 229 -4.85 -4.47 4.22
CA PHE A 229 -3.72 -4.96 4.99
C PHE A 229 -2.42 -5.05 4.16
N LEU A 230 -2.44 -5.68 2.99
CA LEU A 230 -1.24 -5.94 2.18
C LEU A 230 -0.65 -4.67 1.56
N LYS A 231 -1.47 -3.62 1.35
CA LYS A 231 -0.98 -2.27 1.01
C LYS A 231 -0.02 -1.72 2.09
N LEU A 232 -0.09 -2.21 3.33
CA LEU A 232 0.85 -1.82 4.40
C LEU A 232 2.22 -2.50 4.25
N LEU A 233 2.38 -3.54 3.43
CA LEU A 233 3.68 -4.21 3.27
C LEU A 233 4.72 -3.27 2.67
N SER A 234 4.34 -2.49 1.65
CA SER A 234 5.21 -1.47 1.07
C SER A 234 5.63 -0.44 2.13
N GLN A 235 4.77 -0.18 3.13
CA GLN A 235 4.97 0.81 4.18
C GLN A 235 5.73 0.31 5.43
N LYS A 236 5.60 -0.97 5.78
CA LYS A 236 6.09 -1.51 7.06
C LYS A 236 7.13 -2.61 6.91
N VAL A 237 7.38 -3.09 5.69
CA VAL A 237 8.31 -4.20 5.46
C VAL A 237 9.54 -3.73 4.70
N HIS A 238 10.73 -4.08 5.21
CA HIS A 238 12.03 -3.66 4.65
C HIS A 238 12.63 -4.70 3.69
N GLY A 239 11.79 -5.55 3.13
CA GLY A 239 12.11 -6.55 2.12
C GLY A 239 11.83 -7.98 2.61
N THR A 240 10.99 -8.71 1.89
CA THR A 240 10.40 -9.99 2.32
C THR A 240 10.15 -10.93 1.14
N ILE A 241 9.86 -12.19 1.47
CA ILE A 241 9.36 -13.20 0.55
C ILE A 241 8.12 -13.82 1.18
N LEU A 242 7.01 -13.79 0.46
CA LEU A 242 5.78 -14.47 0.82
C LEU A 242 5.49 -15.53 -0.26
N LEU A 243 5.49 -16.79 0.15
CA LEU A 243 5.19 -17.93 -0.72
C LEU A 243 3.73 -18.34 -0.52
N ILE A 244 3.00 -18.45 -1.64
CA ILE A 244 1.61 -18.93 -1.67
C ILE A 244 1.63 -20.39 -2.10
N VAL A 245 0.98 -21.25 -1.33
CA VAL A 245 0.94 -22.70 -1.58
C VAL A 245 -0.49 -23.24 -1.61
N LYS A 246 -0.66 -24.47 -2.11
CA LYS A 246 -1.95 -25.19 -2.07
C LYS A 246 -2.36 -25.54 -0.65
N GLU A 247 -3.66 -25.82 -0.47
CA GLU A 247 -4.27 -26.11 0.83
C GLU A 247 -3.67 -27.33 1.55
N ASP A 248 -3.16 -28.30 0.80
CA ASP A 248 -2.61 -29.57 1.25
C ASP A 248 -1.08 -29.57 1.33
N PHE A 249 -0.46 -28.39 1.22
CA PHE A 249 0.99 -28.24 1.26
C PHE A 249 1.60 -28.77 2.56
N VAL A 250 2.68 -29.52 2.42
CA VAL A 250 3.52 -30.00 3.51
C VAL A 250 4.97 -29.59 3.21
N PRO A 251 5.76 -29.16 4.21
CA PRO A 251 7.16 -28.78 4.01
C PRO A 251 7.95 -29.90 3.34
N ASN A 252 8.42 -29.64 2.12
CA ASN A 252 9.29 -30.53 1.35
C ASN A 252 10.78 -30.33 1.76
N ASP A 253 11.69 -31.10 1.16
CA ASP A 253 13.12 -31.01 1.47
C ASP A 253 13.75 -29.63 1.17
N LEU A 254 13.12 -28.86 0.27
CA LEU A 254 13.53 -27.50 -0.07
C LEU A 254 13.25 -26.53 1.08
N LEU A 255 12.10 -26.69 1.75
CA LEU A 255 11.58 -25.74 2.76
C LEU A 255 11.50 -26.31 4.17
N LYS A 256 12.09 -27.47 4.46
CA LYS A 256 12.03 -28.08 5.79
C LYS A 256 12.63 -27.21 6.92
N ASP A 257 13.58 -26.33 6.60
CA ASP A 257 14.25 -25.49 7.60
C ASP A 257 13.46 -24.21 7.84
N GLY A 258 12.83 -24.10 9.01
CA GLY A 258 12.06 -22.92 9.40
C GLY A 258 11.15 -23.14 10.59
N VAL A 259 10.37 -22.13 10.95
CA VAL A 259 9.37 -22.22 12.02
C VAL A 259 8.01 -22.54 11.42
N TRP A 260 7.61 -23.80 11.54
CA TRP A 260 6.30 -24.29 11.11
C TRP A 260 5.31 -24.29 12.27
N LEU A 261 4.13 -23.71 12.04
CA LEU A 261 3.09 -23.61 13.06
C LEU A 261 2.39 -24.96 13.21
N GLU A 262 2.26 -25.44 14.45
CA GLU A 262 1.46 -26.65 14.73
C GLU A 262 -0.02 -26.44 14.37
N LYS A 263 -0.50 -25.21 14.57
CA LYS A 263 -1.85 -24.77 14.17
C LYS A 263 -1.72 -23.55 13.27
N PRO A 264 -2.09 -23.66 11.99
CA PRO A 264 -2.12 -22.53 11.08
C PRO A 264 -2.99 -21.38 11.60
N ILE A 265 -2.58 -20.15 11.30
CA ILE A 265 -3.35 -18.94 11.65
C ILE A 265 -4.24 -18.58 10.46
N ASN A 266 -5.55 -18.75 10.60
CA ASN A 266 -6.50 -18.52 9.51
C ASN A 266 -6.94 -17.05 9.43
N LEU A 267 -6.25 -16.25 8.60
CA LEU A 267 -6.57 -14.83 8.42
C LEU A 267 -7.89 -14.63 7.69
N THR A 268 -8.26 -15.56 6.80
CA THR A 268 -9.53 -15.51 6.05
C THR A 268 -10.72 -15.65 6.99
N GLU A 269 -10.68 -16.56 7.95
CA GLU A 269 -11.70 -16.71 8.99
C GLU A 269 -11.82 -15.42 9.81
N TYR A 270 -10.71 -14.84 10.26
CA TYR A 270 -10.74 -13.57 11.01
C TYR A 270 -11.29 -12.41 10.17
N ALA A 271 -10.95 -12.34 8.88
CA ALA A 271 -11.48 -11.34 7.96
C ALA A 271 -12.99 -11.51 7.76
N LEU A 272 -13.49 -12.73 7.57
CA LEU A 272 -14.93 -13.01 7.44
C LEU A 272 -15.69 -12.69 8.74
N ASN A 273 -15.12 -13.05 9.89
CA ASN A 273 -15.69 -12.74 11.20
C ASN A 273 -15.87 -11.23 11.38
N ALA A 274 -14.84 -10.46 11.05
CA ALA A 274 -14.85 -9.01 11.19
C ALA A 274 -15.68 -8.29 10.13
N GLY A 275 -15.62 -8.75 8.88
CA GLY A 275 -16.20 -8.08 7.73
C GLY A 275 -17.65 -8.44 7.44
N SER A 276 -18.05 -9.68 7.71
CA SER A 276 -19.30 -10.24 7.18
C SER A 276 -20.15 -10.99 8.21
N ILE A 277 -19.55 -11.77 9.11
CA ILE A 277 -20.29 -12.69 10.00
C ILE A 277 -20.77 -12.01 11.28
N TYR A 278 -19.84 -11.45 12.08
CA TYR A 278 -20.16 -10.81 13.37
C TYR A 278 -20.19 -9.29 13.27
N LYS A 279 -19.25 -8.70 12.51
CA LYS A 279 -19.13 -7.24 12.33
C LYS A 279 -19.02 -6.46 13.65
N ASP A 280 -18.43 -7.09 14.67
CA ASP A 280 -18.25 -6.50 15.99
C ASP A 280 -16.80 -6.01 16.22
N ILE A 281 -16.62 -5.21 17.27
CA ILE A 281 -15.33 -4.61 17.61
C ILE A 281 -14.28 -5.69 17.91
N LEU A 282 -14.67 -6.77 18.61
CA LEU A 282 -13.75 -7.83 19.01
C LEU A 282 -13.18 -8.57 17.79
N SER A 283 -14.01 -8.88 16.81
CA SER A 283 -13.61 -9.53 15.56
C SER A 283 -12.70 -8.61 14.75
N ASN A 284 -13.00 -7.30 14.72
CA ASN A 284 -12.13 -6.31 14.08
C ASN A 284 -10.73 -6.27 14.72
N GLU A 285 -10.66 -6.13 16.05
CA GLU A 285 -9.38 -6.12 16.78
C GLU A 285 -8.61 -7.43 16.61
N THR A 286 -9.30 -8.57 16.57
CA THR A 286 -8.68 -9.89 16.33
C THR A 286 -8.02 -9.94 14.96
N PHE A 287 -8.72 -9.53 13.90
CA PHE A 287 -8.12 -9.48 12.56
C PHE A 287 -6.93 -8.52 12.51
N TYR A 288 -7.03 -7.32 13.11
CA TYR A 288 -5.90 -6.39 13.15
C TYR A 288 -4.68 -6.94 13.89
N ALA A 289 -4.89 -7.65 15.00
CA ALA A 289 -3.81 -8.27 15.77
C ALA A 289 -3.08 -9.36 14.94
N PHE A 290 -3.83 -10.28 14.32
CA PHE A 290 -3.23 -11.37 13.55
C PHE A 290 -2.66 -10.94 12.20
N SER A 291 -3.26 -9.95 11.54
CA SER A 291 -2.69 -9.35 10.33
C SER A 291 -1.40 -8.58 10.67
N SER A 292 -1.37 -7.83 11.77
CA SER A 292 -0.13 -7.20 12.24
C SER A 292 0.96 -8.23 12.58
N LEU A 293 0.58 -9.37 13.16
CA LEU A 293 1.51 -10.48 13.40
C LEU A 293 2.11 -11.02 12.09
N LEU A 294 1.34 -11.10 11.00
CA LEU A 294 1.87 -11.46 9.68
C LEU A 294 2.91 -10.43 9.19
N ILE A 295 2.70 -9.14 9.40
CA ILE A 295 3.72 -8.10 9.07
C ILE A 295 5.02 -8.35 9.85
N GLU A 296 4.91 -8.68 11.14
CA GLU A 296 6.09 -9.00 11.95
C GLU A 296 6.80 -10.27 11.44
N MET A 297 6.04 -11.32 11.08
CA MET A 297 6.59 -12.53 10.46
C MET A 297 7.31 -12.25 9.14
N LEU A 298 6.75 -11.35 8.31
CA LEU A 298 7.36 -10.93 7.04
C LEU A 298 8.63 -10.09 7.23
N ASN A 299 8.80 -9.45 8.39
CA ASN A 299 10.00 -8.70 8.76
C ASN A 299 11.10 -9.57 9.38
N ILE A 300 10.78 -10.80 9.79
CA ILE A 300 11.78 -11.80 10.19
C ILE A 300 12.49 -12.30 8.92
N ASP A 301 13.77 -12.62 9.04
CA ASP A 301 14.53 -13.14 7.90
C ASP A 301 13.95 -14.46 7.38
N GLY A 302 14.16 -14.78 6.10
CA GLY A 302 13.60 -15.97 5.46
C GLY A 302 12.29 -15.73 4.69
N ILE A 303 11.52 -16.81 4.55
CA ILE A 303 10.27 -16.87 3.79
C ILE A 303 9.10 -17.04 4.77
N THR A 304 8.01 -16.32 4.54
CA THR A 304 6.71 -16.59 5.15
C THR A 304 5.86 -17.39 4.18
N VAL A 305 5.16 -18.42 4.67
CA VAL A 305 4.38 -19.34 3.86
C VAL A 305 2.92 -19.26 4.26
N ILE A 306 2.06 -19.01 3.28
CA ILE A 306 0.59 -18.94 3.44
C ILE A 306 -0.06 -19.84 2.39
N ASN A 307 -1.12 -20.55 2.73
CA ASN A 307 -1.86 -21.32 1.73
C ASN A 307 -2.95 -20.49 1.02
N CYS A 308 -3.58 -21.09 0.00
CA CYS A 308 -4.70 -20.49 -0.74
C CYS A 308 -6.03 -20.39 0.06
N LYS A 309 -6.03 -20.71 1.34
CA LYS A 309 -7.13 -20.41 2.28
C LYS A 309 -6.81 -19.21 3.18
N GLY A 310 -5.68 -18.54 2.96
CA GLY A 310 -5.21 -17.45 3.81
C GLY A 310 -4.74 -17.90 5.19
N GLU A 311 -4.29 -19.15 5.31
CA GLU A 311 -3.75 -19.69 6.55
C GLU A 311 -2.23 -19.57 6.56
N ILE A 312 -1.67 -18.88 7.56
CA ILE A 312 -0.22 -18.79 7.75
C ILE A 312 0.25 -20.15 8.25
N LEU A 313 1.16 -20.79 7.51
CA LEU A 313 1.68 -22.13 7.81
C LEU A 313 3.02 -22.07 8.55
N GLY A 314 3.85 -21.09 8.20
CA GLY A 314 5.19 -20.98 8.75
C GLY A 314 5.87 -19.67 8.37
N TYR A 315 6.92 -19.34 9.10
CA TYR A 315 7.75 -18.16 8.89
C TYR A 315 9.20 -18.50 9.19
N ASN A 316 10.11 -17.58 8.83
CA ASN A 316 11.54 -17.82 8.99
C ASN A 316 12.00 -19.11 8.29
N VAL A 317 11.41 -19.39 7.12
CA VAL A 317 11.69 -20.58 6.31
C VAL A 317 12.83 -20.28 5.33
N PHE A 318 13.76 -21.20 5.17
CA PHE A 318 14.91 -21.06 4.29
C PHE A 318 14.92 -22.11 3.19
N VAL A 319 15.34 -21.67 1.99
CA VAL A 319 15.62 -22.57 0.88
C VAL A 319 16.89 -23.37 1.19
N ASN A 320 16.76 -24.69 1.26
CA ASN A 320 17.90 -25.57 1.46
C ASN A 320 18.81 -25.58 0.23
N LYS A 321 20.08 -25.19 0.43
CA LYS A 321 21.10 -25.04 -0.62
C LYS A 321 21.55 -26.35 -1.28
N SER A 322 21.12 -27.50 -0.75
CA SER A 322 21.44 -28.81 -1.32
C SER A 322 20.51 -29.23 -2.47
N SER A 323 19.43 -28.47 -2.77
CA SER A 323 18.59 -28.74 -3.94
C SER A 323 19.26 -28.26 -5.23
N THR A 324 19.12 -29.04 -6.31
CA THR A 324 19.69 -28.75 -7.62
C THR A 324 19.20 -27.42 -8.22
N ALA A 325 17.96 -26.99 -7.91
CA ALA A 325 17.41 -25.71 -8.38
C ALA A 325 18.08 -24.47 -7.75
N ALA A 326 18.59 -24.59 -6.51
CA ALA A 326 19.30 -23.50 -5.83
C ALA A 326 20.69 -23.25 -6.41
N GLN A 327 21.26 -24.22 -7.13
CA GLN A 327 22.59 -24.13 -7.75
C GLN A 327 22.59 -23.45 -9.12
N ASP A 328 21.49 -23.52 -9.87
CA ASP A 328 21.37 -22.89 -11.21
C ASP A 328 20.81 -21.45 -11.16
N ALA A 329 20.21 -21.04 -10.03
CA ALA A 329 19.76 -19.67 -9.78
C ALA A 329 20.91 -18.69 -9.45
N VAL A 330 22.07 -18.84 -10.13
CA VAL A 330 23.25 -17.95 -10.03
C VAL A 330 22.97 -16.65 -10.81
N GLY A 331 21.99 -15.89 -10.34
CA GLY A 331 21.74 -14.53 -10.80
C GLY A 331 22.43 -13.50 -9.91
N SER A 332 22.72 -12.32 -10.49
CA SER A 332 23.05 -11.12 -9.71
C SER A 332 21.84 -10.70 -8.86
N GLY A 333 22.09 -10.38 -7.59
CA GLY A 333 21.05 -9.94 -6.64
C GLY A 333 21.34 -10.32 -5.19
N GLY A 334 20.64 -9.70 -4.24
CA GLY A 334 20.74 -10.00 -2.80
C GLY A 334 20.19 -11.38 -2.42
N ALA A 335 20.47 -11.84 -1.19
CA ALA A 335 20.11 -13.18 -0.72
C ALA A 335 18.62 -13.52 -0.88
N ARG A 336 17.72 -12.58 -0.53
CA ARG A 336 16.27 -12.76 -0.67
C ARG A 336 15.81 -12.87 -2.12
N LYS A 337 16.36 -12.05 -3.02
CA LYS A 337 16.03 -12.12 -4.46
C LYS A 337 16.45 -13.46 -5.06
N ARG A 338 17.60 -14.02 -4.62
CA ARG A 338 18.03 -15.36 -5.03
C ARG A 338 17.12 -16.45 -4.49
N ALA A 339 16.69 -16.36 -3.22
CA ALA A 339 15.75 -17.31 -2.64
C ALA A 339 14.39 -17.29 -3.36
N ALA A 340 13.83 -16.11 -3.66
CA ALA A 340 12.59 -15.98 -4.42
C ALA A 340 12.71 -16.60 -5.83
N LYS A 341 13.82 -16.34 -6.53
CA LYS A 341 14.09 -16.96 -7.84
C LYS A 341 14.27 -18.48 -7.76
N ALA A 342 14.87 -18.99 -6.69
CA ALA A 342 15.02 -20.43 -6.49
C ALA A 342 13.65 -21.11 -6.29
N LEU A 343 12.73 -20.48 -5.54
CA LEU A 343 11.35 -20.97 -5.40
C LEU A 343 10.63 -21.04 -6.75
N ILE A 344 10.77 -19.99 -7.57
CA ILE A 344 10.17 -19.94 -8.91
C ILE A 344 10.78 -21.00 -9.84
N ALA A 345 12.10 -21.18 -9.79
CA ALA A 345 12.81 -22.13 -10.63
C ALA A 345 12.56 -23.60 -10.26
N GLU A 346 12.25 -23.90 -8.99
CA GLU A 346 11.88 -25.26 -8.57
C GLU A 346 10.61 -25.74 -9.30
N ALA A 347 9.67 -24.83 -9.59
CA ALA A 347 8.38 -25.14 -10.22
C ALA A 347 7.62 -26.28 -9.50
N ASP A 348 7.67 -26.31 -8.16
CA ASP A 348 6.92 -27.28 -7.37
C ASP A 348 5.40 -27.07 -7.57
N ASN A 349 4.70 -28.13 -7.97
CA ASN A 349 3.26 -28.10 -8.22
C ASN A 349 2.42 -27.70 -7.01
N SER A 350 2.96 -27.74 -5.81
CA SER A 350 2.31 -27.27 -4.58
C SER A 350 2.42 -25.76 -4.38
N PHE A 351 3.30 -25.08 -5.12
CA PHE A 351 3.44 -23.62 -5.09
C PHE A 351 2.47 -22.97 -6.08
N ILE A 352 1.83 -21.89 -5.65
CA ILE A 352 0.90 -21.10 -6.47
C ILE A 352 1.59 -19.84 -6.98
N GLY A 353 2.33 -19.16 -6.12
CA GLY A 353 3.05 -17.95 -6.50
C GLY A 353 3.99 -17.44 -5.41
N VAL A 354 4.91 -16.57 -5.81
CA VAL A 354 5.90 -15.95 -4.92
C VAL A 354 5.76 -14.44 -5.01
N TYR A 355 5.46 -13.81 -3.89
CA TYR A 355 5.60 -12.38 -3.71
C TYR A 355 6.98 -12.06 -3.14
N PHE A 356 7.65 -11.10 -3.73
CA PHE A 356 8.92 -10.58 -3.25
C PHE A 356 8.84 -9.07 -3.14
N GLN A 357 9.39 -8.53 -2.06
CA GLN A 357 9.68 -7.12 -1.90
C GLN A 357 11.15 -6.96 -1.50
N SER A 358 11.85 -6.02 -2.08
CA SER A 358 13.21 -5.67 -1.69
C SER A 358 13.21 -4.52 -0.66
N GLN A 359 14.37 -4.30 -0.03
CA GLN A 359 14.55 -3.17 0.89
C GLN A 359 14.43 -1.81 0.19
N ASP A 360 14.81 -1.77 -1.08
CA ASP A 360 14.76 -0.59 -1.93
C ASP A 360 13.36 -0.37 -2.54
N GLY A 361 12.40 -1.26 -2.27
CA GLY A 361 10.98 -1.10 -2.63
C GLY A 361 10.59 -1.72 -3.96
N HIS A 362 11.51 -2.43 -4.63
CA HIS A 362 11.19 -3.26 -5.78
C HIS A 362 10.33 -4.44 -5.32
N ALA A 363 9.10 -4.55 -5.83
CA ALA A 363 8.21 -5.66 -5.54
C ALA A 363 7.74 -6.35 -6.81
N PHE A 364 7.47 -7.65 -6.72
CA PHE A 364 6.79 -8.41 -7.78
C PHE A 364 5.98 -9.55 -7.16
N TYR A 365 4.98 -10.01 -7.91
CA TYR A 365 4.31 -11.27 -7.66
C TYR A 365 4.40 -12.11 -8.93
N GLU A 366 4.91 -13.33 -8.81
CA GLU A 366 5.03 -14.27 -9.92
C GLU A 366 4.26 -15.54 -9.58
N ARG A 367 3.20 -15.82 -10.35
CA ARG A 367 2.50 -17.10 -10.31
C ARG A 367 3.41 -18.18 -10.90
N MET A 368 3.43 -19.35 -10.28
CA MET A 368 4.08 -20.50 -10.88
C MET A 368 3.37 -20.83 -12.20
N ARG A 369 4.13 -21.05 -13.27
CA ARG A 369 3.56 -21.55 -14.52
C ARG A 369 3.16 -23.00 -14.27
N ASN A 370 1.87 -23.23 -14.08
CA ASN A 370 1.32 -24.56 -14.28
C ASN A 370 1.31 -24.78 -15.79
N ASP A 371 2.15 -25.69 -16.28
CA ASP A 371 1.99 -26.24 -17.61
C ASP A 371 0.59 -26.87 -17.67
N GLU A 372 -0.36 -26.22 -18.35
CA GLU A 372 -1.54 -26.88 -18.92
C GLU A 372 -1.21 -27.47 -20.28
#